data_AF-A0A9P7EDP7-F1
#
_entry.id   AF-A0A9P7EDP7-F1
#
_cell.length_a   1.000
_cell.length_b   1.000
_cell.length_c   1.000
_cell.angle_alpha   90.00
_cell.angle_beta   90.00
_cell.angle_gamma   90.00
#
_symmetry.space_group_name_H-M   'P 1'
#
loop_
_entity.id
_entity.type
_entity.pdbx_description
1 polymer ?
#
loop_
_entity_poly.entity_id
_entity_poly.type
_entity_poly.pdbx_seq_one_letter_code
_entity_poly.pdbx_strand_id
1 'polypeptide(L)'
;MVGIGKSAVVFTVAEKMRGLKMTEETKIEKQLGGTFFFLCKHIKCCTTGYFFAMLAYQLASNFPSVWEDVNRAIIENPALLDPDKSLWDQMEVLFL
;
A
#
# COMPACT_ATOMS: atom_id res chain seq x y z
N MET A 1 13.32 15.27 -15.99
CA MET A 1 14.22 15.87 -14.97
C MET A 1 14.05 15.12 -13.65
N VAL A 2 15.14 14.61 -13.13
CA VAL A 2 15.23 14.00 -11.78
C VAL A 2 15.45 15.15 -10.77
N GLY A 3 14.83 15.09 -9.59
CA GLY A 3 15.06 16.08 -8.52
C GLY A 3 14.14 17.31 -8.48
N ILE A 4 13.09 17.42 -9.31
CA ILE A 4 12.16 18.57 -9.30
C ILE A 4 11.11 18.51 -8.15
N GLY A 5 11.34 17.68 -7.14
CA GLY A 5 10.45 17.62 -5.96
C GLY A 5 9.07 16.99 -6.19
N LYS A 6 8.82 16.22 -7.27
CA LYS A 6 7.53 15.55 -7.51
C LYS A 6 7.06 14.72 -6.30
N SER A 7 7.96 13.93 -5.71
CA SER A 7 7.67 13.15 -4.50
C SER A 7 7.40 14.03 -3.28
N ALA A 8 8.09 15.18 -3.17
CA ALA A 8 7.86 16.14 -2.08
C ALA A 8 6.47 16.78 -2.16
N VAL A 9 5.97 17.06 -3.37
CA VAL A 9 4.60 17.55 -3.57
C VAL A 9 3.58 16.50 -3.14
N VAL A 10 3.72 15.25 -3.56
CA VAL A 10 2.78 14.16 -3.16
C VAL A 10 2.82 13.93 -1.65
N PHE A 11 4.02 13.95 -1.05
CA PHE A 11 4.17 13.85 0.40
C PHE A 11 3.46 15.00 1.14
N THR A 12 3.63 16.24 0.65
CA THR A 12 2.97 17.42 1.22
C THR A 12 1.44 17.33 1.14
N VAL A 13 0.90 16.80 0.03
CA VAL A 13 -0.55 16.59 -0.13
C VAL A 13 -1.05 15.53 0.87
N ALA A 14 -0.33 14.42 1.01
CA ALA A 14 -0.69 13.36 1.97
C ALA A 14 -0.67 13.88 3.42
N GLU A 15 0.35 14.66 3.81
CA GLU A 15 0.40 15.27 5.14
C GLU A 15 -0.74 16.26 5.39
N LYS A 16 -1.09 17.09 4.40
CA LYS A 16 -2.24 18.00 4.51
C LYS A 16 -3.56 17.23 4.65
N MET A 17 -3.72 16.13 3.92
CA MET A 17 -4.90 15.27 4.00
C MET A 17 -5.02 14.53 5.34
N ARG A 18 -3.89 14.13 5.93
CA ARG A 18 -3.86 13.53 7.28
C ARG A 18 -4.30 14.50 8.38
N GLY A 19 -4.03 15.80 8.20
CA GLY A 19 -4.36 16.85 9.18
C GLY A 19 -5.80 17.38 9.11
N LEU A 20 -6.55 17.03 8.07
CA LEU A 20 -7.96 17.41 7.93
C LEU A 20 -8.81 16.63 8.93
N LYS A 21 -9.09 17.23 10.09
CA LYS A 21 -10.17 16.78 10.98
C LYS A 21 -11.50 17.20 10.37
N MET A 22 -12.43 16.26 10.22
CA MET A 22 -13.79 16.53 9.78
C MET A 22 -14.43 17.61 10.66
N THR A 23 -14.82 18.72 10.07
CA THR A 23 -15.89 19.58 10.59
C THR A 23 -17.23 18.95 10.19
N GLU A 24 -18.24 19.06 11.06
CA GLU A 24 -19.52 18.34 10.94
C GLU A 24 -20.30 18.57 9.63
N GLU A 25 -19.90 19.56 8.82
CA GLU A 25 -20.52 19.94 7.56
C GLU A 25 -20.08 19.12 6.33
N THR A 26 -18.94 18.40 6.36
CA THR A 26 -18.45 17.58 5.24
C THR A 26 -18.63 16.09 5.50
N LYS A 27 -19.88 15.65 5.70
CA LYS A 27 -20.21 14.26 6.05
C LYS A 27 -19.91 13.18 5.00
N ILE A 28 -19.35 13.50 3.82
CA ILE A 28 -19.11 12.51 2.75
C ILE A 28 -17.84 12.81 1.93
N GLU A 29 -16.77 13.34 2.54
CA GLU A 29 -15.47 13.35 1.86
C GLU A 29 -14.60 12.20 2.36
N LYS A 30 -14.19 11.34 1.41
CA LYS A 30 -13.44 10.10 1.59
C LYS A 30 -12.28 10.32 2.56
N GLN A 31 -12.42 9.80 3.79
CA GLN A 31 -11.34 9.82 4.76
C GLN A 31 -10.15 9.03 4.20
N LEU A 32 -8.96 9.64 4.21
CA LEU A 32 -7.73 8.98 3.79
C LEU A 32 -7.34 7.95 4.87
N GLY A 33 -7.65 6.67 4.63
CA GLY A 33 -7.37 5.59 5.57
C GLY A 33 -5.87 5.27 5.76
N GLY A 34 -5.03 5.67 4.80
CA GLY A 34 -3.59 5.49 4.87
C GLY A 34 -2.89 6.00 3.61
N THR A 35 -1.57 6.17 3.68
CA THR A 35 -0.74 6.48 2.51
C THR A 35 0.50 5.61 2.53
N PHE A 36 0.78 4.98 1.39
CA PHE A 36 1.91 4.08 1.21
C PHE A 36 2.80 4.65 0.09
N PHE A 37 4.10 4.78 0.37
CA PHE A 37 5.08 5.28 -0.59
C PHE A 37 6.05 4.16 -0.95
N PHE A 38 6.13 3.83 -2.25
CA PHE A 38 7.06 2.84 -2.78
C PHE A 38 8.16 3.53 -3.58
N LEU A 39 9.41 3.20 -3.27
CA LEU A 39 10.57 3.73 -3.99
C LEU A 39 11.15 2.65 -4.90
N CYS A 40 10.95 2.76 -6.21
CA CYS A 40 11.64 1.90 -7.17
C CYS A 40 13.06 2.44 -7.43
N LYS A 41 14.06 1.94 -6.69
CA LYS A 41 15.49 2.25 -6.93
C LYS A 41 16.13 1.39 -8.03
N HIS A 42 15.57 0.22 -8.31
CA HIS A 42 16.12 -0.73 -9.28
C HIS A 42 15.04 -1.13 -10.30
N ILE A 43 15.38 -1.15 -11.58
CA ILE A 43 14.44 -1.48 -12.69
C ILE A 43 13.76 -2.84 -12.48
N LYS A 44 14.44 -3.80 -11.82
CA LYS A 44 13.85 -5.11 -11.46
C LYS A 44 12.78 -5.02 -10.36
N CYS A 45 12.85 -4.02 -9.48
CA CYS A 45 11.82 -3.71 -8.47
C CYS A 45 10.70 -2.81 -9.01
N CYS A 46 10.77 -2.39 -10.28
CA CYS A 46 9.67 -1.74 -10.98
C CYS A 46 8.74 -2.77 -11.65
N THR A 47 8.96 -4.06 -11.40
CA THR A 47 8.01 -5.11 -11.79
C THR A 47 6.83 -5.05 -10.82
N THR A 48 5.63 -4.94 -11.36
CA THR A 48 4.38 -4.89 -10.58
C THR A 48 4.15 -6.16 -9.77
N GLY A 49 4.84 -7.27 -10.07
CA GLY A 49 4.70 -8.59 -9.44
C GLY A 49 4.85 -8.62 -7.92
N TYR A 50 5.51 -7.64 -7.29
CA TYR A 50 5.64 -7.56 -5.83
C TYR A 50 4.76 -6.47 -5.19
N PHE A 51 3.93 -5.78 -5.96
CA PHE A 51 3.19 -4.62 -5.48
C PHE A 51 2.24 -4.98 -4.32
N PHE A 52 1.38 -5.99 -4.51
CA PHE A 52 0.40 -6.38 -3.51
C PHE A 52 1.06 -7.04 -2.29
N ALA A 53 2.10 -7.86 -2.51
CA ALA A 53 2.91 -8.41 -1.42
C ALA A 53 3.55 -7.31 -0.55
N MET A 54 4.15 -6.28 -1.16
CA MET A 54 4.71 -5.15 -0.41
C MET A 54 3.64 -4.32 0.28
N LEU A 55 2.47 -4.13 -0.34
CA LEU A 55 1.36 -3.43 0.28
C LEU A 55 0.83 -4.20 1.50
N ALA A 56 0.64 -5.51 1.40
CA ALA A 56 0.20 -6.37 2.50
C ALA A 56 1.23 -6.36 3.65
N TYR A 57 2.52 -6.43 3.32
CA TYR A 57 3.60 -6.30 4.31
C TYR A 57 3.54 -4.94 5.04
N GLN A 58 3.37 -3.84 4.31
CA GLN A 58 3.26 -2.52 4.93
C GLN A 58 1.99 -2.41 5.78
N LEU A 59 0.87 -2.99 5.35
CA LEU A 59 -0.37 -3.00 6.13
C LEU A 59 -0.20 -3.78 7.45
N ALA A 60 0.29 -5.03 7.38
CA ALA A 60 0.55 -5.86 8.54
C ALA A 60 1.57 -5.25 9.51
N SER A 61 2.57 -4.53 9.00
CA SER A 61 3.58 -3.87 9.82
C SER A 61 3.04 -2.63 10.56
N ASN A 62 2.06 -1.93 9.96
CA ASN A 62 1.50 -0.69 10.54
C ASN A 62 0.22 -0.93 11.35
N PHE A 63 -0.50 -2.02 11.07
CA PHE A 63 -1.77 -2.35 11.69
C PHE A 63 -1.73 -3.77 12.26
N PRO A 64 -1.46 -3.93 13.58
CA PRO A 64 -1.39 -5.24 14.21
C PRO A 64 -2.64 -6.10 14.01
N SER A 65 -3.80 -5.47 13.83
CA SER A 65 -5.09 -6.15 13.61
C SER A 65 -5.16 -6.98 12.33
N VAL A 66 -4.36 -6.67 11.30
CA VAL A 66 -4.33 -7.43 10.04
C VAL A 66 -3.11 -8.33 9.92
N TRP A 67 -2.21 -8.32 10.91
CA TRP A 67 -0.97 -9.08 10.86
C TRP A 67 -1.22 -10.59 10.80
N GLU A 68 -2.14 -11.10 11.61
CA GLU A 68 -2.46 -12.53 11.66
C GLU A 68 -3.08 -13.03 10.36
N ASP A 69 -3.98 -12.25 9.75
CA ASP A 69 -4.65 -12.61 8.51
C ASP A 69 -3.68 -12.63 7.33
N VAL A 70 -2.81 -11.63 7.22
CA VAL A 70 -1.77 -11.58 6.20
C VAL A 70 -0.77 -12.73 6.37
N ASN A 71 -0.33 -13.01 7.60
CA ASN A 71 0.57 -14.13 7.86
C ASN A 71 -0.07 -15.48 7.49
N ARG A 72 -1.35 -15.67 7.84
CA ARG A 72 -2.08 -16.89 7.51
C ARG A 72 -2.18 -17.08 5.99
N ALA A 73 -2.57 -16.04 5.25
CA ALA A 73 -2.66 -16.09 3.79
C ALA A 73 -1.31 -16.45 3.13
N ILE A 74 -0.20 -15.90 3.63
CA ILE A 74 1.15 -16.21 3.13
C ILE A 74 1.57 -17.65 3.47
N ILE A 75 1.25 -18.14 4.69
CA ILE A 75 1.56 -19.52 5.10
C ILE A 75 0.76 -20.52 4.28
N GLU A 76 -0.53 -20.25 4.06
CA GLU A 76 -1.42 -21.12 3.28
C GLU A 76 -1.05 -21.14 1.79
N ASN A 77 -0.58 -20.01 1.26
CA ASN A 77 -0.15 -19.91 -0.13
C ASN A 77 1.14 -19.09 -0.30
N PRO A 78 2.32 -19.72 -0.12
CA PRO A 78 3.60 -19.03 -0.27
C PRO A 78 3.85 -18.48 -1.68
N ALA A 79 3.18 -19.03 -2.69
CA ALA A 79 3.28 -18.56 -4.08
C ALA A 79 2.68 -17.16 -4.28
N LEU A 80 2.00 -16.58 -3.28
CA LEU A 80 1.58 -15.17 -3.30
C LEU A 80 2.77 -14.20 -3.35
N LEU A 81 3.92 -14.62 -2.86
CA LEU A 81 5.16 -13.83 -2.90
C LEU A 81 5.96 -14.07 -4.18
N ASP A 82 5.51 -14.98 -5.05
CA ASP A 82 6.17 -15.28 -6.31
C ASP A 82 5.92 -14.15 -7.32
N PRO A 83 6.97 -13.56 -7.91
CA PRO A 83 6.81 -12.53 -8.94
C PRO A 83 6.07 -12.99 -10.20
N ASP A 84 6.05 -14.29 -10.48
CA ASP A 84 5.38 -14.87 -11.65
C ASP A 84 3.89 -15.16 -11.37
N LYS A 85 3.43 -14.97 -10.12
CA LYS A 85 2.02 -15.05 -9.74
C LYS A 85 1.23 -13.88 -10.32
N SER A 86 0.01 -14.17 -10.77
CA SER A 86 -0.94 -13.16 -11.24
C SER A 86 -1.22 -12.11 -10.15
N LEU A 87 -1.19 -10.83 -10.55
CA LEU A 87 -1.54 -9.71 -9.67
C LEU A 87 -2.99 -9.77 -9.20
N TRP A 88 -3.88 -10.31 -10.03
CA TRP A 88 -5.28 -10.52 -9.66
C TRP A 88 -5.40 -11.54 -8.54
N ASP A 89 -4.66 -12.65 -8.63
CA ASP A 89 -4.65 -13.68 -7.59
C ASP A 89 -4.07 -13.13 -6.28
N GLN A 90 -3.00 -12.32 -6.35
CA GLN A 90 -2.43 -11.67 -5.17
C GLN A 90 -3.43 -10.70 -4.52
N MET A 91 -4.16 -9.93 -5.34
CA MET A 91 -5.17 -9.00 -4.83
C MET A 91 -6.34 -9.75 -4.17
N GLU A 92 -6.84 -10.79 -4.83
CA GLU A 92 -7.97 -11.60 -4.32
C GLU A 92 -7.62 -12.22 -2.98
N VAL A 93 -6.45 -12.86 -2.84
CA VAL A 93 -6.13 -13.57 -1.60
C VAL A 93 -5.71 -12.65 -0.45
N LEU A 94 -5.12 -11.47 -0.73
CA LEU A 94 -4.61 -10.58 0.33
C LEU A 94 -5.59 -9.48 0.74
N PHE A 95 -6.62 -9.18 -0.07
CA PHE A 95 -7.44 -7.98 0.13
C PHE A 95 -8.95 -8.15 -0.11
N LEU A 96 -9.43 -9.27 -0.67
CA LEU A 96 -10.86 -9.52 -0.93
C LEU A 96 -11.37 -10.74 -0.15
#